data_AF-A0A0B5EGR3-F1
#
_entry.id   AF-A0A0B5EGR3-F1
#
_cell.length_a   1.000
_cell.length_b   1.000
_cell.length_c   1.000
_cell.angle_alpha   90.00
_cell.angle_beta   90.00
_cell.angle_gamma   90.00
#
_symmetry.space_group_name_H-M   'P 1'
#
loop_
_entity.id
_entity.type
_entity.pdbx_description
1 polymer ?
#
loop_
_entity_poly.entity_id
_entity_poly.type
_entity_poly.pdbx_seq_one_letter_code
_entity_poly.pdbx_strand_id
1 'polypeptide(L)'
;MPERSLEFGKFGARGIKGGEAIARQLDRLAGGITSPVTTRRGLLARLNYLTRSPRARRAARAAGLTVTDRTLKAWQDGTRSPSPRNLRRVEDAYRQVRRRNGVCNLA
;
A
#
# COMPACT_ATOMS: atom_id res chain seq x y z
N MET A 1 -13.57 10.13 22.84
CA MET A 1 -12.67 11.06 22.11
C MET A 1 -12.92 10.88 20.62
N PRO A 2 -13.41 11.89 19.87
CA PRO A 2 -13.83 11.72 18.48
C PRO A 2 -12.71 12.17 17.52
N GLU A 3 -11.94 11.21 17.00
CA GLU A 3 -10.89 11.49 16.02
C GLU A 3 -11.48 11.61 14.60
N ARG A 4 -11.72 12.86 14.22
CA ARG A 4 -12.00 13.46 12.91
C ARG A 4 -11.73 12.61 11.64
N SER A 5 -12.81 12.46 10.89
CA SER A 5 -12.95 12.71 9.44
C SER A 5 -11.94 12.05 8.51
N LEU A 6 -12.36 10.87 8.06
CA LEU A 6 -11.92 10.19 6.86
C LEU A 6 -12.00 11.14 5.64
N GLU A 7 -10.85 11.64 5.17
CA GLU A 7 -10.73 12.29 3.87
C GLU A 7 -10.86 11.24 2.75
N PHE A 8 -12.09 10.77 2.51
CA PHE A 8 -12.42 9.78 1.49
C PHE A 8 -12.22 10.30 0.06
N GLY A 9 -12.09 11.62 -0.16
CA GLY A 9 -12.07 12.22 -1.50
C GLY A 9 -10.71 12.29 -2.22
N LYS A 10 -9.58 12.26 -1.49
CA LYS A 10 -8.28 12.72 -2.03
C LYS A 10 -7.50 11.69 -2.86
N PHE A 11 -7.88 10.43 -2.78
CA PHE A 11 -7.23 9.30 -3.46
C PHE A 11 -8.15 8.59 -4.48
N GLY A 12 -9.23 9.24 -4.89
CA GLY A 12 -10.10 8.72 -5.95
C GLY A 12 -11.22 7.78 -5.49
N ALA A 13 -11.73 7.89 -4.25
CA ALA A 13 -12.88 7.08 -3.80
C ALA A 13 -14.24 7.52 -4.40
N ARG A 14 -14.28 7.89 -5.68
CA ARG A 14 -15.52 7.99 -6.47
C ARG A 14 -15.65 6.73 -7.32
N GLY A 15 -16.22 5.68 -6.73
CA GLY A 15 -16.52 4.43 -7.42
C GLY A 15 -15.52 3.30 -7.16
N ILE A 16 -15.68 2.63 -6.01
CA ILE A 16 -15.10 1.30 -5.81
C ILE A 16 -15.83 0.36 -6.79
N LYS A 17 -15.26 0.13 -7.98
CA LYS A 17 -15.69 -0.96 -8.88
C LYS A 17 -15.49 -2.29 -8.14
N GLY A 18 -16.51 -3.15 -8.17
CA GLY A 18 -16.69 -4.36 -7.33
C GLY A 18 -15.53 -5.36 -7.18
N GLY A 19 -14.39 -5.20 -7.86
CA GLY A 19 -13.19 -5.99 -7.63
C GLY A 19 -12.39 -5.64 -6.36
N GLU A 20 -12.43 -4.39 -5.89
CA GLU A 20 -11.77 -3.97 -4.62
C GLU A 20 -12.53 -4.44 -3.38
N ALA A 21 -13.83 -4.70 -3.53
CA ALA A 21 -14.67 -5.23 -2.46
C ALA A 21 -14.25 -6.64 -2.01
N ILE A 22 -13.66 -7.43 -2.91
CA ILE A 22 -13.26 -8.83 -2.68
C ILE A 22 -12.00 -8.93 -1.81
N ALA A 23 -11.07 -7.96 -1.93
CA ALA A 23 -9.88 -7.90 -1.08
C ALA A 23 -10.21 -7.64 0.41
N ARG A 24 -11.38 -7.05 0.71
CA ARG A 24 -11.82 -6.75 2.09
C ARG A 24 -12.00 -8.00 2.96
N GLN A 25 -12.33 -9.15 2.36
CA GLN A 25 -12.59 -10.38 3.12
C GLN A 25 -11.29 -11.17 3.40
N LEU A 26 -10.30 -11.09 2.50
CA LEU A 26 -9.08 -11.90 2.62
C LEU A 26 -8.03 -11.30 3.58
N ASP A 27 -7.88 -9.97 3.61
CA ASP A 27 -6.87 -9.32 4.45
C ASP A 27 -7.22 -9.28 5.94
N ARG A 28 -8.51 -9.42 6.30
CA ARG A 28 -8.97 -9.43 7.70
C ARG A 28 -8.53 -10.69 8.47
N LEU A 29 -8.16 -11.77 7.77
CA LEU A 29 -7.75 -13.05 8.37
C LEU A 29 -6.23 -13.26 8.44
N ALA A 30 -5.43 -12.42 7.79
CA ALA A 30 -4.01 -12.72 7.55
C ALA A 30 -3.00 -11.80 8.27
N GLY A 31 -3.41 -10.96 9.24
CA GLY A 31 -2.51 -10.09 10.03
C GLY A 31 -1.80 -8.99 9.22
N GLY A 32 -2.36 -8.58 8.08
CA GLY A 32 -1.83 -7.55 7.19
C GLY A 32 -2.26 -6.12 7.54
N ILE A 33 -1.89 -5.15 6.72
CA ILE A 33 -2.39 -3.77 6.84
C ILE A 33 -3.88 -3.75 6.44
N THR A 34 -4.76 -3.59 7.43
CA THR A 34 -6.23 -3.63 7.26
C THR A 34 -6.79 -2.43 6.49
N SER A 35 -6.11 -1.27 6.55
CA SER A 35 -6.58 -0.08 5.82
C SER A 35 -6.40 -0.25 4.31
N PRO A 36 -7.40 0.12 3.47
CA PRO A 36 -7.29 0.00 2.02
C PRO A 36 -6.17 0.87 1.44
N VAL A 37 -5.49 0.40 0.39
CA VAL A 37 -4.46 1.18 -0.33
C VAL A 37 -5.00 2.47 -0.96
N THR A 38 -6.31 2.54 -1.20
CA THR A 38 -7.03 3.74 -1.66
C THR A 38 -7.23 4.79 -0.57
N THR A 39 -6.89 4.49 0.68
CA THR A 39 -6.90 5.49 1.77
C THR A 39 -5.52 6.06 1.98
N ARG A 40 -5.43 7.32 2.43
CA ARG A 40 -4.13 7.94 2.82
C ARG A 40 -3.36 7.04 3.76
N ARG A 41 -4.03 6.60 4.83
CA ARG A 41 -3.44 5.76 5.88
C ARG A 41 -2.93 4.44 5.31
N GLY A 42 -3.73 3.75 4.50
CA GLY A 42 -3.35 2.46 3.94
C GLY A 42 -2.27 2.55 2.87
N LEU A 43 -2.24 3.63 2.08
CA LEU A 43 -1.15 3.92 1.15
C LEU A 43 0.15 4.17 1.92
N LEU A 44 0.14 5.09 2.89
CA LEU A 44 1.33 5.43 3.66
C LEU A 44 1.91 4.23 4.41
N ALA A 45 1.07 3.41 5.03
CA ALA A 45 1.52 2.21 5.73
C ALA A 45 2.27 1.24 4.79
N ARG A 46 1.78 1.07 3.55
CA ARG A 46 2.43 0.21 2.55
C ARG A 46 3.72 0.82 2.02
N LEU A 47 3.71 2.12 1.72
CA LEU A 47 4.91 2.83 1.29
C LEU A 47 6.00 2.74 2.35
N ASN A 48 5.67 3.04 3.61
CA ASN A 48 6.60 2.94 4.73
C ASN A 48 7.16 1.51 4.90
N TYR A 49 6.32 0.48 4.76
CA TYR A 49 6.79 -0.91 4.81
C TYR A 49 7.79 -1.23 3.70
N LEU A 50 7.51 -0.79 2.47
CA LEU A 50 8.35 -1.03 1.30
C LEU A 50 9.64 -0.20 1.31
N THR A 51 9.65 0.97 1.99
CA THR A 51 10.80 1.89 2.00
C THR A 51 11.58 1.90 3.32
N ARG A 52 11.17 1.13 4.34
CA ARG A 52 11.75 1.13 5.70
C ARG A 52 13.26 0.86 5.75
N SER A 53 13.79 0.09 4.80
CA SER A 53 15.21 -0.28 4.77
C SER A 53 15.71 -0.45 3.33
N PRO A 54 17.03 -0.37 3.08
CA PRO A 54 17.59 -0.63 1.76
C PRO A 54 17.23 -2.02 1.22
N ARG A 55 17.18 -3.05 2.09
CA ARG A 55 16.73 -4.40 1.73
C ARG A 55 15.27 -4.41 1.28
N ALA A 56 14.38 -3.71 2.00
CA ALA A 56 12.98 -3.61 1.63
C ALA A 56 12.80 -2.90 0.28
N ARG A 57 13.55 -1.83 0.03
CA ARG A 57 13.52 -1.11 -1.26
C ARG A 57 13.97 -2.00 -2.42
N ARG A 58 15.06 -2.77 -2.24
CA ARG A 58 15.50 -3.75 -3.24
C ARG A 58 14.43 -4.82 -3.50
N ALA A 59 13.83 -5.35 -2.43
CA ALA A 59 12.75 -6.33 -2.55
C ALA A 59 11.51 -5.76 -3.25
N ALA A 60 11.17 -4.49 -3.00
CA ALA A 60 10.08 -3.79 -3.65
C ALA A 60 10.35 -3.60 -5.16
N ARG A 61 11.58 -3.21 -5.53
CA ARG A 61 11.98 -3.11 -6.95
C ARG A 61 11.94 -4.48 -7.64
N ALA A 62 12.43 -5.52 -6.97
CA ALA A 62 12.34 -6.90 -7.45
C ALA A 62 10.90 -7.44 -7.51
N ALA A 63 9.95 -6.79 -6.85
CA ALA A 63 8.51 -7.10 -6.93
C ALA A 63 7.78 -6.26 -7.99
N GLY A 64 8.51 -5.44 -8.77
CA GLY A 64 7.95 -4.62 -9.86
C GLY A 64 7.56 -3.20 -9.46
N LEU A 65 7.97 -2.70 -8.29
CA LEU A 65 7.81 -1.28 -7.94
C LEU A 65 8.86 -0.45 -8.69
N THR A 66 8.51 0.01 -9.89
CA THR A 66 9.42 0.73 -10.80
C THR A 66 9.39 2.26 -10.65
N VAL A 67 8.65 2.78 -9.66
CA VAL A 67 8.53 4.24 -9.47
C VAL A 67 9.78 4.82 -8.85
N THR A 68 10.10 6.07 -9.21
CA THR A 68 11.29 6.75 -8.70
C THR A 68 11.15 7.09 -7.22
N ASP A 69 12.27 7.18 -6.51
CA ASP A 69 12.29 7.55 -5.09
C ASP A 69 11.68 8.95 -4.87
N ARG A 70 11.83 9.87 -5.83
CA ARG A 70 11.17 11.19 -5.83
C ARG A 70 9.65 11.07 -5.87
N THR A 71 9.13 10.17 -6.72
CA THR A 71 7.68 9.92 -6.81
C THR A 71 7.15 9.28 -5.53
N LEU A 72 7.89 8.33 -4.96
CA LEU A 72 7.53 7.71 -3.67
C LEU A 72 7.46 8.74 -2.56
N LYS A 73 8.45 9.65 -2.49
CA LYS A 73 8.45 10.76 -1.52
C LYS A 73 7.26 11.70 -1.72
N ALA A 74 6.96 12.10 -2.96
CA ALA A 74 5.79 12.94 -3.24
C ALA A 74 4.45 12.29 -2.82
N TRP A 75 4.35 10.96 -2.86
CA TRP A 75 3.18 10.23 -2.37
C TRP A 75 3.15 10.13 -0.84
N GLN A 76 4.30 9.99 -0.19
CA GLN A 76 4.43 10.01 1.27
C GLN A 76 4.07 11.38 1.84
N ASP A 77 4.57 12.44 1.20
CA ASP A 77 4.31 13.83 1.57
C ASP A 77 2.86 14.25 1.24
N GLY A 78 2.14 13.45 0.44
CA GLY A 78 0.79 13.74 0.00
C GLY A 78 0.69 14.87 -1.04
N THR A 79 1.83 15.32 -1.58
CA THR A 79 1.92 16.34 -2.63
C THR A 79 1.35 15.84 -3.96
N ARG A 80 1.36 14.52 -4.20
CA ARG A 80 0.77 13.90 -5.39
C ARG A 80 -0.05 12.67 -5.02
N SER A 81 -1.15 12.45 -5.74
CA SER A 81 -1.95 11.23 -5.63
C SER A 81 -1.49 10.19 -6.66
N PRO A 82 -1.29 8.91 -6.28
CA PRO A 82 -1.02 7.85 -7.25
C PRO A 82 -2.24 7.58 -8.15
N SER A 83 -2.00 7.17 -9.39
CA SER A 83 -3.06 6.66 -10.26
C SER A 83 -3.54 5.27 -9.79
N PRO A 84 -4.74 4.81 -10.19
CA PRO A 84 -5.24 3.48 -9.84
C PRO A 84 -4.28 2.34 -10.23
N ARG A 85 -3.59 2.48 -11.38
CA ARG A 85 -2.54 1.55 -11.82
C ARG A 85 -1.38 1.49 -10.84
N ASN A 86 -0.97 2.64 -10.32
CA ASN A 86 0.12 2.73 -9.35
C ASN A 86 -0.29 2.23 -7.96
N LEU A 87 -1.55 2.45 -7.54
CA LEU A 87 -2.08 1.87 -6.31
C LEU A 87 -2.02 0.34 -6.35
N ARG A 88 -2.44 -0.28 -7.46
CA ARG A 88 -2.32 -1.73 -7.66
C ARG A 88 -0.86 -2.20 -7.58
N ARG A 89 0.07 -1.52 -8.26
CA ARG A 89 1.51 -1.85 -8.17
C ARG A 89 2.04 -1.79 -6.74
N VAL A 90 1.62 -0.81 -5.95
CA VAL A 90 2.02 -0.71 -4.54
C VAL A 90 1.44 -1.86 -3.71
N GLU A 91 0.16 -2.21 -3.91
CA GLU A 91 -0.48 -3.35 -3.26
C GLU A 91 0.22 -4.67 -3.59
N ASP A 92 0.48 -4.92 -4.88
CA ASP A 92 1.13 -6.14 -5.36
C ASP A 92 2.56 -6.27 -4.81
N ALA A 93 3.32 -5.17 -4.83
CA ALA A 93 4.66 -5.13 -4.26
C ALA A 93 4.64 -5.41 -2.75
N TYR A 94 3.70 -4.79 -2.02
CA TYR A 94 3.51 -5.04 -0.58
C TYR A 94 3.24 -6.51 -0.29
N ARG A 95 2.27 -7.11 -1.00
CA ARG A 95 1.90 -8.52 -0.82
C ARG A 95 3.08 -9.46 -1.10
N GLN A 96 3.83 -9.22 -2.17
CA GLN A 96 5.01 -10.03 -2.51
C GLN A 96 6.13 -9.90 -1.47
N VAL A 97 6.49 -8.69 -1.07
CA VAL A 97 7.55 -8.47 -0.07
C VAL A 97 7.13 -9.03 1.28
N ARG A 98 5.87 -8.86 1.68
CA ARG A 98 5.34 -9.44 2.91
C ARG A 98 5.38 -10.97 2.89
N ARG A 99 4.97 -11.62 1.79
CA ARG A 99 5.09 -13.09 1.66
C ARG A 99 6.53 -13.55 1.80
N ARG A 100 7.47 -12.89 1.10
CA ARG A 100 8.91 -13.21 1.21
C ARG A 100 9.45 -13.05 2.64
N ASN A 101 8.98 -12.04 3.38
CA ASN A 101 9.41 -11.83 4.77
C ASN A 101 8.70 -12.77 5.76
N GLY A 102 7.42 -13.07 5.55
CA GLY A 102 6.60 -13.92 6.43
C GLY A 102 6.95 -15.39 6.32
N VAL A 103 7.35 -15.88 5.15
CA VAL A 103 7.89 -17.25 4.97
C VAL A 103 9.20 -17.43 5.73
N CYS A 104 9.93 -16.35 6.01
CA CYS A 104 11.24 -16.39 6.67
C CYS A 104 11.17 -16.31 8.21
N ASN A 105 9.96 -16.33 8.82
CA ASN A 105 9.77 -16.23 10.28
C ASN A 105 9.14 -17.52 10.87
N LEU A 106 9.22 -18.63 10.14
CA LEU A 106 8.65 -19.94 10.49
C LEU A 106 9.69 -21.06 10.22
N ALA A 107 10.96 -20.78 10.51
CA ALA A 107 12.06 -21.75 10.49
C ALA A 107 12.79 -21.70 11.83
#